data_AF-A0A4R2ZFR9-F1
#
_entry.id   AF-A0A4R2ZFR9-F1
#
_cell.length_a   1.000
_cell.length_b   1.000
_cell.length_c   1.000
_cell.angle_alpha   90.00
_cell.angle_beta   90.00
_cell.angle_gamma   90.00
#
_symmetry.space_group_name_H-M   'P 1'
#
loop_
_entity.id
_entity.type
_entity.pdbx_description
1 polymer ?
#
loop_
_entity_poly.entity_id
_entity_poly.type
_entity_poly.pdbx_seq_one_letter_code
_entity_poly.pdbx_strand_id
1 'polypeptide(L)' 'MFEIKFYLATEVLACEESHRNASASDYLTSFDALRPRILKAATSAYSKARSSTIMLDLTHFC' A
#
# COMPACT_ATOMS: atom_id res chain seq x y z
N MET A 1 24.02 2.33 -1.39
CA MET A 1 22.81 2.08 -0.58
C MET A 1 21.71 1.70 -1.55
N PHE A 2 21.14 0.49 -1.45
CA PHE A 2 20.09 0.02 -2.36
C PHE A 2 18.74 0.37 -1.73
N GLU A 3 17.97 1.21 -2.41
CA GLU A 3 16.62 1.61 -2.00
C GLU A 3 15.60 0.86 -2.85
N ILE A 4 14.56 0.33 -2.22
CA ILE A 4 13.44 -0.32 -2.89
C ILE A 4 12.22 0.56 -2.72
N LYS A 5 11.60 0.94 -3.83
CA LYS A 5 10.42 1.81 -3.85
C LYS A 5 9.16 0.95 -3.93
N PHE A 6 8.30 1.08 -2.94
CA PHE A 6 6.98 0.48 -2.93
C PHE A 6 5.94 1.54 -3.24
N TYR A 7 5.12 1.30 -4.26
CA TYR A 7 4.02 2.16 -4.66
C TYR A 7 2.72 1.48 -4.23
N LEU A 8 1.88 2.18 -3.48
CA LEU A 8 0.61 1.65 -2.99
C LEU A 8 -0.55 2.27 -3.77
N ALA A 9 -1.45 1.43 -4.30
CA ALA A 9 -2.67 1.92 -4.91
C ALA A 9 -3.59 2.55 -3.85
N THR A 10 -4.19 3.69 -4.16
CA THR A 10 -5.13 4.39 -3.25
C THR A 10 -6.36 3.55 -2.93
N GLU A 11 -6.71 2.61 -3.81
CA GLU A 11 -7.76 1.61 -3.63
C GLU A 11 -7.52 0.71 -2.42
N VAL A 12 -6.25 0.47 -2.04
CA VAL A 12 -5.91 -0.30 -0.83
C VAL A 12 -6.18 0.53 0.44
N LEU A 13 -6.06 1.85 0.34
CA LEU A 13 -6.29 2.77 1.46
C LEU A 13 -7.77 3.12 1.64
N ALA A 14 -8.55 3.04 0.57
CA ALA A 14 -9.97 3.24 0.58
C ALA A 14 -10.70 1.98 1.05
N CYS A 15 -10.63 1.73 2.36
CA CYS A 15 -11.47 0.72 2.99
C CYS A 15 -12.92 1.26 3.03
N GLU A 16 -13.74 0.83 2.07
CA GLU A 16 -15.21 0.95 2.00
C GLU A 16 -15.85 2.36 1.96
N GLU A 17 -15.21 3.42 2.47
CA GLU A 17 -15.76 4.77 2.41
C GLU A 17 -15.44 5.45 1.08
N SER A 18 -16.41 5.30 0.17
CA SER A 18 -16.73 6.16 -0.98
C SER A 18 -15.72 7.29 -1.23
N HIS A 19 -14.87 7.11 -2.26
CA HIS A 19 -13.84 8.04 -2.74
C HIS A 19 -14.32 9.50 -2.96
N ARG A 20 -15.63 9.75 -2.96
CA ARG A 20 -16.24 11.04 -3.29
C ARG A 20 -15.86 12.18 -2.35
N ASN A 21 -15.47 11.91 -1.10
CA ASN A 21 -15.16 12.95 -0.10
C ASN A 21 -13.82 12.77 0.63
N ALA A 22 -13.00 11.78 0.25
CA ALA A 22 -11.74 11.52 0.95
C ALA A 22 -10.70 12.62 0.69
N SER A 23 -10.26 13.29 1.75
CA SER A 23 -9.20 14.29 1.72
C SER A 23 -7.80 13.63 1.80
N ALA A 24 -6.75 14.39 1.48
CA ALA A 24 -5.37 13.89 1.58
C ALA A 24 -5.01 13.41 3.00
N SER A 25 -5.57 14.05 4.04
CA SER A 25 -5.38 13.64 5.44
C SER A 25 -6.04 12.30 5.77
N ASP A 26 -7.15 11.97 5.11
CA ASP A 26 -7.84 10.70 5.32
C ASP A 26 -7.01 9.54 4.76
N TYR A 27 -6.40 9.75 3.57
CA TYR A 27 -5.47 8.77 3.00
C TYR A 27 -4.25 8.52 3.88
N LEU A 28 -3.67 9.57 4.49
CA LEU A 28 -2.54 9.43 5.41
C LEU A 28 -2.94 8.68 6.69
N THR A 29 -4.13 8.95 7.21
CA THR A 29 -4.67 8.27 8.40
C THR A 29 -4.92 6.80 8.12
N SER A 30 -5.55 6.48 6.99
CA SER A 30 -5.74 5.09 6.53
C SER A 30 -4.42 4.38 6.27
N PHE A 31 -3.43 5.10 5.73
CA PHE A 31 -2.09 4.55 5.52
C PHE A 31 -1.44 4.15 6.84
N ASP A 32 -1.47 5.02 7.86
CA ASP A 32 -0.90 4.69 9.16
C ASP A 32 -1.66 3.55 9.85
N ALA A 33 -2.99 3.49 9.72
CA ALA A 33 -3.79 2.38 10.23
C ALA A 33 -3.45 1.03 9.55
N LEU A 34 -3.21 1.05 8.23
CA LEU A 34 -2.90 -0.13 7.42
C LEU A 34 -1.40 -0.45 7.36
N ARG A 35 -0.55 0.38 7.97
CA ARG A 35 0.91 0.26 7.92
C ARG A 35 1.44 -1.14 8.24
N PRO A 36 0.95 -1.87 9.26
CA PRO A 36 1.41 -3.24 9.54
C PRO A 36 1.05 -4.21 8.40
N ARG A 37 -0.12 -4.05 7.78
CA ARG A 37 -0.56 -4.85 6.63
C ARG A 37 0.25 -4.53 5.37
N ILE A 38 0.49 -3.24 5.12
CA ILE A 38 1.30 -2.77 3.98
C ILE A 38 2.72 -3.32 4.08
N LEU A 39 3.33 -3.29 5.27
CA LEU A 39 4.67 -3.85 5.48
C LEU A 39 4.72 -5.37 5.19
N LYS A 40 3.69 -6.11 5.62
CA LYS A 40 3.57 -7.55 5.35
C LYS A 40 3.44 -7.83 3.84
N ALA A 41 2.57 -7.09 3.16
CA ALA A 41 2.37 -7.18 1.72
C ALA A 41 3.66 -6.82 0.95
N ALA A 42 4.34 -5.73 1.32
CA ALA A 42 5.61 -5.30 0.76
C ALA A 42 6.69 -6.38 0.87
N THR A 43 6.83 -6.97 2.06
CA THR A 43 7.80 -8.04 2.32
C THR A 43 7.51 -9.28 1.46
N SER A 44 6.23 -9.65 1.34
CA SER A 44 5.79 -10.79 0.52
C SER A 44 5.98 -10.52 -0.99
N ALA A 45 5.68 -9.30 -1.45
CA ALA A 45 5.86 -8.93 -2.84
C ALA A 45 7.35 -8.89 -3.22
N TYR A 46 8.19 -8.36 -2.33
CA TYR A 46 9.63 -8.31 -2.56
C TYR A 46 10.27 -9.70 -2.60
N SER A 47 9.84 -10.62 -1.73
CA SER A 47 10.37 -11.99 -1.76
C SER A 47 10.08 -12.72 -3.08
N LYS A 48 8.96 -12.38 -3.75
CA LYS A 48 8.54 -12.96 -5.04
C LYS A 48 9.22 -12.31 -6.25
N ALA A 49 9.24 -10.97 -6.32
CA ALA A 49 9.69 -10.25 -7.51
C ALA A 49 11.16 -9.81 -7.45
N ARG A 50 11.71 -9.59 -6.24
CA ARG A 50 13.07 -9.04 -6.00
C ARG A 50 13.41 -7.82 -6.88
N SER A 51 12.41 -6.98 -7.16
CA SER A 51 12.56 -5.76 -7.95
C SER A 51 12.89 -4.56 -7.06
N SER A 52 13.61 -3.57 -7.62
CA SER A 52 13.85 -2.28 -6.98
C SER A 52 12.62 -1.37 -6.95
N THR A 53 11.59 -1.71 -7.74
CA THR A 53 10.30 -1.04 -7.77
C THR A 53 9.19 -2.06 -7.74
N ILE A 54 8.28 -1.95 -6.76
CA ILE A 54 7.18 -2.89 -6.54
C ILE A 54 5.89 -2.11 -6.37
N MET A 55 4.88 -2.47 -7.16
CA MET A 55 3.53 -1.97 -7.00
C MET A 55 2.75 -2.90 -6.07
N LEU A 56 2.05 -2.32 -5.10
CA LEU A 56 1.17 -3.00 -4.16
C LEU A 56 -0.27 -2.59 -4.48
N ASP A 57 -0.98 -3.49 -5.15
CA ASP A 57 -2.41 -3.39 -5.43
C ASP A 57 -3.23 -4.27 -4.47
N LEU A 58 -4.57 -4.26 -4.62
CA LEU A 58 -5.49 -5.04 -3.80
C LEU A 58 -5.18 -6.54 -3.76
N THR A 59 -4.58 -7.11 -4.81
CA THR A 59 -4.25 -8.55 -4.86
C THR A 59 -3.18 -8.95 -3.86
N HIS A 60 -2.37 -8.00 -3.40
CA HIS A 60 -1.37 -8.21 -2.35
C HIS A 60 -1.95 -8.16 -0.94
N PHE A 61 -3.21 -7.72 -0.79
CA PHE A 61 -3.91 -7.55 0.49
C PHE A 61 -5.11 -8.49 0.66
N CYS A 62 -5.47 -9.27 -0.37
CA CYS A 62 -6.42 -10.38 -0.29
C CYS A 62 -5.88 -11.55 0.54
#